data_AF-A0A8X7WYA2-F1
#
_entry.id   AF-A0A8X7WYA2-F1
#
_cell.length_a   1.000
_cell.length_b   1.000
_cell.length_c   1.000
_cell.angle_alpha   90.00
_cell.angle_beta   90.00
_cell.angle_gamma   90.00
#
_symmetry.space_group_name_H-M   'P 1'
#
loop_
_entity.id
_entity.type
_entity.pdbx_description
1 polymer ?
#
loop_
_entity_poly.entity_id
_entity_poly.type
_entity_poly.pdbx_seq_one_letter_code
_entity_poly.pdbx_strand_id
1 'polypeptide(L)'
;MIRGKGDEEDYWNSSKFKAFTFDDDDEFSQLKESKKAVNSIQTLVDDDDDDEDDVEKVGWNGEPIGSVGEIPSRHFAPELRKPKSQYKLMQYREHLNLKDVNKKKEALKSCISLPFSAEDAGFVQDHYTLLERQIIIEANDQHMEKTGQVEVFKKYPRKAAILNMPIITTLYYSCFYHYGESEINIFQLSDKQYLLTALGARAKLKAWKDVDSLFVTKVIQEYICLVDDTDLKLNLAMKYKCHDIIINNQLLAAANRAAVRCMSMDAVLIPTTFAVILEAD
;
A
#
# COMPACT_ATOMS: atom_id res chain seq x y z
N MET A 1 2.63 -37.79 -28.75
CA MET A 1 3.29 -36.53 -29.17
C MET A 1 3.81 -35.83 -27.93
N ILE A 2 5.12 -35.69 -27.83
CA ILE A 2 5.81 -35.01 -26.73
C ILE A 2 5.63 -33.50 -26.96
N ARG A 3 4.95 -32.79 -26.05
CA ARG A 3 4.97 -31.32 -26.04
C ARG A 3 6.35 -30.89 -25.53
N GLY A 4 7.05 -30.12 -26.35
CA GLY A 4 8.40 -29.65 -26.09
C GLY A 4 8.42 -28.62 -24.97
N LYS A 5 9.49 -28.66 -24.18
CA LYS A 5 9.85 -27.72 -23.10
C LYS A 5 10.12 -26.27 -23.57
N GLY A 6 9.83 -25.93 -24.82
CA GLY A 6 10.08 -24.59 -25.38
C GLY A 6 8.85 -23.67 -25.39
N ASP A 7 7.64 -24.22 -25.31
CA ASP A 7 6.42 -23.43 -25.57
C ASP A 7 5.92 -22.64 -24.33
N GLU A 8 6.45 -22.94 -23.14
CA GLU A 8 6.08 -22.25 -21.89
C GLU A 8 6.88 -20.95 -21.65
N GLU A 9 8.09 -20.85 -22.20
CA GLU A 9 8.92 -19.63 -22.11
C GLU A 9 8.33 -18.48 -22.95
N ASP A 10 7.66 -18.79 -24.06
CA ASP A 10 7.06 -17.80 -24.96
C ASP A 10 5.75 -17.20 -24.42
N TYR A 11 5.05 -17.88 -23.52
CA TYR A 11 3.82 -17.36 -22.91
C TYR A 11 4.08 -16.13 -22.05
N TRP A 12 5.15 -16.16 -21.25
CA TRP A 12 5.54 -15.03 -20.40
C TRP A 12 6.15 -13.87 -21.19
N ASN A 13 6.81 -14.15 -22.31
CA ASN A 13 7.46 -13.14 -23.15
C ASN A 13 6.51 -12.48 -24.17
N SER A 14 5.33 -13.07 -24.41
CA SER A 14 4.31 -12.57 -25.35
C SER A 14 3.16 -11.80 -24.67
N SER A 15 3.12 -11.77 -23.34
CA SER A 15 2.11 -11.03 -22.59
C SER A 15 2.14 -9.55 -22.95
N LYS A 16 0.98 -9.00 -23.33
CA LYS A 16 0.78 -7.58 -23.65
C LYS A 16 1.16 -6.64 -22.49
N PHE A 17 1.21 -7.19 -21.27
CA PHE A 17 1.76 -6.54 -20.09
C PHE A 17 3.10 -7.19 -19.75
N LYS A 18 4.20 -6.44 -19.90
CA LYS A 18 5.51 -6.82 -19.39
C LYS A 18 5.45 -6.94 -17.87
N ALA A 19 6.01 -8.01 -17.32
CA ALA A 19 6.23 -8.14 -15.88
C ALA A 19 7.15 -7.01 -15.39
N PHE A 20 6.97 -6.59 -14.14
CA PHE A 20 7.80 -5.59 -13.47
C PHE A 20 9.26 -6.05 -13.43
N THR A 21 10.06 -5.59 -14.39
CA THR A 21 11.48 -5.92 -14.51
C THR A 21 12.30 -4.87 -13.78
N PHE A 22 12.88 -5.26 -12.64
CA PHE A 22 13.77 -4.42 -11.82
C PHE A 22 15.08 -3.96 -12.52
N ASP A 23 15.26 -4.34 -13.79
CA ASP A 23 16.34 -3.89 -14.68
C ASP A 23 15.94 -2.67 -15.55
N ASP A 24 14.67 -2.25 -15.54
CA ASP A 24 14.27 -0.98 -16.13
C ASP A 24 14.61 0.16 -15.15
N ASP A 25 15.92 0.45 -15.03
CA ASP A 25 16.46 1.67 -14.39
C ASP A 25 15.88 2.97 -15.01
N ASP A 26 15.05 2.86 -16.05
CA ASP A 26 14.28 3.93 -16.67
C ASP A 26 13.08 4.41 -15.85
N GLU A 27 12.59 3.69 -14.83
CA GLU A 27 11.51 4.23 -13.98
C GLU A 27 11.97 5.50 -13.23
N PHE A 28 13.25 5.54 -12.83
CA PHE A 28 13.85 6.72 -12.19
C PHE A 28 14.11 7.86 -13.18
N SER A 29 14.42 7.53 -14.44
CA SER A 29 14.58 8.49 -15.54
C SER A 29 13.23 9.09 -15.98
N GLN A 30 12.19 8.26 -16.09
CA GLN A 30 10.81 8.67 -16.39
C GLN A 30 10.23 9.56 -15.29
N LEU A 31 10.55 9.31 -14.01
CA LEU A 31 10.17 10.19 -12.90
C LEU A 31 10.85 11.56 -12.97
N LYS A 32 12.10 11.62 -13.44
CA LYS A 32 12.83 12.88 -13.65
C LYS A 32 12.28 13.67 -14.85
N GLU A 33 11.93 12.98 -15.93
CA GLU A 33 11.26 13.59 -17.09
C GLU A 33 9.85 14.06 -16.77
N SER A 34 9.06 13.27 -16.03
CA SER A 34 7.73 13.64 -15.54
C SER A 34 7.78 14.88 -14.65
N LYS A 35 8.76 14.96 -13.74
CA LYS A 35 8.97 16.14 -12.89
C LYS A 35 9.44 17.36 -13.69
N LYS A 36 10.24 17.16 -14.74
CA LYS A 36 10.65 18.24 -15.66
C LYS A 36 9.47 18.75 -16.49
N ALA A 37 8.63 17.87 -17.02
CA ALA A 37 7.44 18.22 -17.80
C ALA A 37 6.40 18.99 -16.96
N VAL A 38 6.17 18.58 -15.71
CA VAL A 38 5.28 19.30 -14.79
C VAL A 38 5.82 20.70 -14.46
N ASN A 39 7.14 20.84 -14.27
CA ASN A 39 7.76 22.16 -14.06
C ASN A 39 7.71 23.05 -15.31
N SER A 40 7.67 22.49 -16.52
CA SER A 40 7.47 23.25 -17.77
C SER A 40 6.03 23.73 -17.97
N ILE A 41 5.04 23.14 -17.28
CA ILE A 41 3.66 23.64 -17.29
C ILE A 41 3.55 24.87 -16.38
N GLN A 42 4.30 24.91 -15.26
CA GLN A 42 4.33 26.06 -14.36
C GLN A 42 4.79 27.34 -15.08
N THR A 43 5.75 27.24 -16.00
CA THR A 43 6.24 28.37 -16.80
C THR A 43 5.22 28.90 -17.83
N LEU A 44 4.13 28.18 -18.12
CA LEU A 44 3.08 28.67 -19.02
C LEU A 44 1.99 29.47 -18.29
N VAL A 45 2.05 29.55 -16.96
CA VAL A 45 1.04 30.23 -16.13
C VAL A 45 1.57 31.51 -15.48
N ASP A 46 2.88 31.75 -15.58
CA ASP A 46 3.59 32.85 -14.91
C ASP A 46 4.11 33.93 -15.90
N ASP A 47 3.71 33.89 -17.18
CA ASP A 47 3.94 34.99 -18.12
C ASP A 47 2.77 35.99 -18.00
N ASP A 48 2.91 36.93 -17.06
CA ASP A 48 2.21 38.21 -17.06
C ASP A 48 2.76 39.06 -18.25
N ASP A 49 2.19 38.88 -19.44
CA ASP A 49 2.34 39.83 -20.55
C ASP A 49 0.98 40.46 -20.89
N ASP A 50 0.88 41.74 -20.55
CA ASP A 50 -0.21 42.68 -20.84
C ASP A 50 -0.31 42.99 -22.35
N ASP A 51 -0.76 42.04 -23.18
CA ASP A 51 -1.23 42.34 -24.55
C ASP A 51 -2.60 41.70 -24.78
N GLU A 52 -3.62 42.53 -24.62
CA GLU A 52 -5.04 42.27 -24.89
C GLU A 52 -5.27 42.24 -26.41
N ASP A 53 -5.06 41.09 -27.07
CA ASP A 53 -5.43 40.90 -28.49
C ASP A 53 -6.08 39.51 -28.74
N ASP A 54 -7.39 39.53 -29.01
CA ASP A 54 -8.19 38.63 -29.86
C ASP A 54 -7.99 37.10 -29.78
N VAL A 55 -8.23 36.48 -28.61
CA VAL A 55 -8.56 35.04 -28.56
C VAL A 55 -10.08 34.86 -28.50
N GLU A 56 -10.69 34.47 -29.62
CA GLU A 56 -12.11 34.15 -29.71
C GLU A 56 -12.53 33.14 -28.63
N LYS A 57 -13.42 33.57 -27.73
CA LYS A 57 -13.90 32.77 -26.61
C LYS A 57 -14.96 31.79 -27.11
N VAL A 58 -14.52 30.62 -27.54
CA VAL A 58 -15.41 29.53 -27.98
C VAL A 58 -15.97 28.75 -26.79
N GLY A 59 -17.26 28.43 -26.82
CA GLY A 59 -17.87 27.50 -25.87
C GLY A 59 -17.41 26.06 -26.11
N TRP A 60 -17.60 25.17 -25.13
CA TRP A 60 -17.26 23.74 -25.24
C TRP A 60 -18.05 22.98 -26.33
N ASN A 61 -19.01 23.64 -26.98
CA ASN A 61 -19.78 23.16 -28.12
C ASN A 61 -19.40 23.83 -29.47
N GLY A 62 -18.41 24.73 -29.50
CA GLY A 62 -17.92 25.37 -30.72
C GLY A 62 -18.80 26.48 -31.30
N GLU A 63 -19.77 27.02 -30.55
CA GLU A 63 -20.57 28.17 -31.00
C GLU A 63 -19.94 29.51 -30.56
N PRO A 64 -19.94 30.55 -31.41
CA PRO A 64 -19.52 31.90 -31.04
C PRO A 64 -20.50 32.49 -30.03
N ILE A 65 -20.00 33.05 -28.93
CA ILE A 65 -20.83 33.67 -27.89
C ILE A 65 -21.33 35.03 -28.43
N GLY A 66 -22.48 34.99 -29.12
CA GLY A 66 -23.16 36.15 -29.66
C GLY A 66 -23.77 37.05 -28.58
N SER A 67 -23.64 38.35 -28.80
CA SER A 67 -24.11 39.49 -28.02
C SER A 67 -25.57 39.37 -27.57
N VAL A 68 -25.80 39.36 -26.26
CA VAL A 68 -27.14 39.52 -25.66
C VAL A 68 -27.16 40.83 -24.89
N GLY A 69 -28.16 41.65 -25.24
CA GLY A 69 -28.30 43.05 -24.86
C GLY A 69 -28.52 43.35 -23.38
N GLU A 70 -28.45 44.65 -23.12
CA GLU A 70 -28.58 45.36 -21.86
C GLU A 70 -29.67 44.80 -20.92
N ILE A 71 -29.25 44.33 -19.75
CA ILE A 71 -30.11 44.19 -18.56
C ILE A 71 -29.53 45.10 -17.47
N PRO A 72 -30.33 45.99 -16.82
CA PRO A 72 -29.80 47.01 -15.94
C PRO A 72 -29.16 46.43 -14.66
N SER A 73 -28.02 47.01 -14.32
CA SER A 73 -27.22 46.81 -13.11
C SER A 73 -28.03 46.53 -11.84
N ARG A 74 -28.09 45.26 -11.45
CA ARG A 74 -28.13 44.90 -10.03
C ARG A 74 -26.73 44.45 -9.65
N HIS A 75 -26.12 45.23 -8.77
CA HIS A 75 -24.85 44.94 -8.12
C HIS A 75 -24.93 43.57 -7.43
N PHE A 76 -24.47 42.53 -8.11
CA PHE A 76 -24.01 41.31 -7.48
C PHE A 76 -22.50 41.35 -7.56
N ALA A 77 -21.85 41.70 -6.45
CA ALA A 77 -20.41 41.55 -6.31
C ALA A 77 -20.07 40.06 -6.48
N PRO A 78 -19.29 39.66 -7.51
CA PRO A 78 -18.73 38.33 -7.57
C PRO A 78 -17.46 38.35 -6.72
N GLU A 79 -17.63 38.50 -5.41
CA GLU A 79 -16.56 38.12 -4.52
C GLU A 79 -16.47 36.61 -4.63
N LEU A 80 -15.52 36.15 -5.47
CA LEU A 80 -15.07 34.77 -5.60
C LEU A 80 -14.58 34.31 -4.23
N ARG A 81 -15.52 34.04 -3.33
CA ARG A 81 -15.29 33.36 -2.08
C ARG A 81 -15.01 31.93 -2.50
N LYS A 82 -13.75 31.68 -2.88
CA LYS A 82 -13.24 30.34 -3.18
C LYS A 82 -13.85 29.41 -2.13
N PRO A 83 -14.58 28.35 -2.53
CA PRO A 83 -15.28 27.50 -1.58
C PRO A 83 -14.30 27.10 -0.48
N LYS A 84 -14.75 27.04 0.78
CA LYS A 84 -13.88 26.82 1.94
C LYS A 84 -12.92 25.63 1.76
N SER A 85 -13.29 24.63 0.94
CA SER A 85 -12.43 23.53 0.48
C SER A 85 -11.22 23.97 -0.35
N GLN A 86 -11.38 24.89 -1.30
CA GLN A 86 -10.28 25.44 -2.11
C GLN A 86 -9.25 26.22 -1.29
N TYR A 87 -9.68 26.95 -0.26
CA TYR A 87 -8.75 27.65 0.64
C TYR A 87 -7.91 26.67 1.48
N LYS A 88 -8.51 25.55 1.91
CA LYS A 88 -7.78 24.48 2.61
C LYS A 88 -6.76 23.79 1.70
N LEU A 89 -7.15 23.49 0.46
CA LEU A 89 -6.27 22.89 -0.55
C LEU A 89 -5.11 23.83 -0.92
N MET A 90 -5.38 25.14 -1.00
CA MET A 90 -4.37 26.16 -1.28
C MET A 90 -3.32 26.24 -0.17
N GLN A 91 -3.76 26.28 1.10
CA GLN A 91 -2.83 26.25 2.24
C GLN A 91 -1.97 24.97 2.21
N TYR A 92 -2.58 23.80 2.04
CA TYR A 92 -1.83 22.54 1.92
C TYR A 92 -0.81 22.57 0.76
N ARG A 93 -1.20 23.07 -0.42
CA ARG A 93 -0.31 23.18 -1.59
C ARG A 93 0.86 24.12 -1.38
N GLU A 94 0.63 25.26 -0.74
CA GLU A 94 1.71 26.20 -0.41
C GLU A 94 2.80 25.53 0.44
N HIS A 95 2.38 24.65 1.36
CA HIS A 95 3.30 23.94 2.24
C HIS A 95 4.10 22.86 1.50
N LEU A 96 3.57 22.28 0.42
CA LEU A 96 4.28 21.30 -0.43
C LEU A 96 5.50 21.91 -1.12
N ASN A 97 5.50 23.22 -1.36
CA ASN A 97 6.58 23.95 -2.02
C ASN A 97 7.74 24.34 -1.08
N LEU A 98 7.62 24.07 0.23
CA LEU A 98 8.71 24.30 1.17
C LEU A 98 9.91 23.39 0.87
N LYS A 99 11.09 24.00 0.75
CA LYS A 99 12.37 23.29 0.53
C LYS A 99 12.89 22.62 1.80
N ASP A 100 12.68 23.25 2.95
CA ASP A 100 13.10 22.72 4.25
C ASP A 100 12.10 21.67 4.73
N VAL A 101 12.60 20.46 4.97
CA VAL A 101 11.77 19.30 5.31
C VAL A 101 11.21 19.38 6.73
N ASN A 102 11.92 19.99 7.67
CA ASN A 102 11.40 20.21 9.03
C ASN A 102 10.30 21.26 9.04
N LYS A 103 10.50 22.38 8.31
CA LYS A 103 9.45 23.38 8.14
C LYS A 103 8.22 22.78 7.44
N LYS A 104 8.42 21.95 6.41
CA LYS A 104 7.33 21.22 5.74
C LYS A 104 6.57 20.32 6.71
N LYS A 105 7.28 19.56 7.54
CA LYS A 105 6.68 18.69 8.58
C LYS A 105 5.86 19.51 9.58
N GLU A 106 6.37 20.61 10.11
CA GLU A 106 5.61 21.48 11.04
C GLU A 106 4.39 22.12 10.34
N ALA A 107 4.52 22.49 9.07
CA ALA A 107 3.42 23.05 8.30
C ALA A 107 2.32 21.99 8.06
N LEU A 108 2.69 20.75 7.70
CA LEU A 108 1.76 19.61 7.63
C LEU A 108 1.07 19.36 8.98
N LYS A 109 1.80 19.50 10.09
CA LYS A 109 1.24 19.39 11.44
C LYS A 109 0.15 20.42 11.69
N SER A 110 0.38 21.67 11.29
CA SER A 110 -0.64 22.73 11.37
C SER A 110 -1.87 22.40 10.51
N CYS A 111 -1.68 21.78 9.33
CA CYS A 111 -2.79 21.38 8.46
C CYS A 111 -3.72 20.34 9.10
N ILE A 112 -3.24 19.48 10.00
CA ILE A 112 -4.08 18.48 10.69
C ILE A 112 -5.23 19.15 11.46
N SER A 113 -5.01 20.36 11.97
CA SER A 113 -6.03 21.13 12.71
C SER A 113 -7.06 21.84 11.82
N LEU A 114 -6.83 21.88 10.50
CA LEU A 114 -7.77 22.48 9.58
C LEU A 114 -9.02 21.61 9.44
N PRO A 115 -10.21 22.20 9.26
CA PRO A 115 -11.47 21.46 9.24
C PRO A 115 -11.68 20.74 7.90
N PHE A 116 -10.84 19.78 7.56
CA PHE A 116 -10.94 18.93 6.36
C PHE A 116 -12.14 17.96 6.44
N SER A 117 -12.45 17.31 5.31
CA SER A 117 -13.29 16.11 5.37
C SER A 117 -12.53 15.01 6.14
N ALA A 118 -13.24 14.00 6.66
CA ALA A 118 -12.57 12.90 7.39
C ALA A 118 -11.54 12.16 6.52
N GLU A 119 -11.85 12.01 5.22
CA GLU A 119 -10.97 11.38 4.24
C GLU A 119 -9.72 12.24 3.97
N ASP A 120 -9.90 13.53 3.66
CA ASP A 120 -8.78 14.46 3.41
C ASP A 120 -7.88 14.62 4.65
N ALA A 121 -8.49 14.67 5.85
CA ALA A 121 -7.75 14.73 7.10
C ALA A 121 -6.88 13.48 7.30
N GLY A 122 -7.39 12.30 6.90
CA GLY A 122 -6.64 11.05 6.86
C GLY A 122 -5.40 11.15 5.98
N PHE A 123 -5.54 11.64 4.74
CA PHE A 123 -4.40 11.79 3.83
C PHE A 123 -3.34 12.79 4.34
N VAL A 124 -3.76 13.90 4.95
CA VAL A 124 -2.83 14.87 5.55
C VAL A 124 -2.11 14.27 6.76
N GLN A 125 -2.82 13.52 7.61
CA GLN A 125 -2.26 12.82 8.75
C GLN A 125 -1.25 11.75 8.31
N ASP A 126 -1.58 10.96 7.29
CA ASP A 126 -0.69 9.93 6.74
C ASP A 126 0.58 10.55 6.14
N HIS A 127 0.43 11.67 5.41
CA HIS A 127 1.58 12.39 4.85
C HIS A 127 2.49 12.96 5.96
N TYR A 128 1.92 13.59 6.98
CA TYR A 128 2.68 14.05 8.15
C TYR A 128 3.45 12.90 8.80
N THR A 129 2.75 11.79 9.07
CA THR A 129 3.31 10.62 9.74
C THR A 129 4.43 9.98 8.91
N LEU A 130 4.26 9.91 7.58
CA LEU A 130 5.29 9.42 6.67
C LEU A 130 6.53 10.29 6.69
N LEU A 131 6.36 11.60 6.57
CA LEU A 131 7.49 12.53 6.54
C LEU A 131 8.25 12.54 7.87
N GLU A 132 7.54 12.48 9.00
CA GLU A 132 8.13 12.39 10.34
C GLU A 132 9.04 11.16 10.47
N ARG A 133 8.59 9.99 10.00
CA ARG A 133 9.42 8.77 10.00
C ARG A 133 10.60 8.86 9.04
N GLN A 134 10.38 9.36 7.83
CA GLN A 134 11.44 9.54 6.85
C GLN A 134 12.57 10.42 7.39
N ILE A 135 12.25 11.48 8.15
CA ILE A 135 13.26 12.35 8.80
C ILE A 135 14.11 11.56 9.79
N ILE A 136 13.49 10.71 10.62
CA ILE A 136 14.21 9.90 11.62
C ILE A 136 15.13 8.88 10.93
N ILE A 137 14.58 8.12 9.96
CA ILE A 137 15.34 7.13 9.18
C ILE A 137 16.51 7.80 8.46
N GLU A 138 16.27 8.92 7.78
CA GLU A 138 17.31 9.62 7.02
C GLU A 138 18.44 10.12 7.92
N ALA A 139 18.11 10.67 9.10
CA ALA A 139 19.12 11.14 10.05
C ALA A 139 19.99 9.99 10.57
N ASN A 140 19.36 8.87 10.93
CA ASN A 140 20.05 7.67 11.41
C ASN A 140 20.94 7.06 10.32
N ASP A 141 20.41 6.91 9.11
CA ASP A 141 21.11 6.27 8.00
C ASP A 141 22.26 7.11 7.47
N GLN A 142 22.12 8.44 7.41
CA GLN A 142 23.24 9.33 7.09
C GLN A 142 24.38 9.20 8.08
N HIS A 143 24.07 9.03 9.37
CA HIS A 143 25.09 8.83 10.39
C HIS A 143 25.77 7.47 10.20
N MET A 144 24.99 6.39 10.02
CA MET A 144 25.49 5.03 9.79
C MET A 144 26.33 4.88 8.53
N GLU A 145 25.97 5.58 7.46
CA GLU A 145 26.73 5.61 6.21
C GLU A 145 28.07 6.33 6.38
N LYS A 146 28.11 7.46 7.10
CA LYS A 146 29.34 8.21 7.39
C LYS A 146 30.30 7.45 8.31
N THR A 147 29.78 6.73 9.31
CA THR A 147 30.61 5.92 10.21
C THR A 147 31.05 4.61 9.56
N GLY A 148 30.39 4.18 8.48
CA GLY A 148 30.70 2.94 7.78
C GLY A 148 30.52 1.70 8.63
N GLN A 149 29.64 1.75 9.64
CA GLN A 149 29.43 0.63 10.56
C GLN A 149 28.52 -0.45 9.98
N VAL A 150 27.62 -0.09 9.06
CA VAL A 150 26.62 -1.01 8.52
C VAL A 150 27.07 -1.53 7.16
N GLU A 151 27.22 -2.86 7.03
CA GLU A 151 27.72 -3.51 5.81
C GLU A 151 26.81 -3.32 4.60
N VAL A 152 25.49 -3.25 4.80
CA VAL A 152 24.53 -3.12 3.70
C VAL A 152 24.75 -1.83 2.91
N PHE A 153 25.08 -0.71 3.58
CA PHE A 153 25.38 0.56 2.90
C PHE A 153 26.71 0.54 2.14
N LYS A 154 27.69 -0.29 2.55
CA LYS A 154 28.93 -0.48 1.79
C LYS A 154 28.70 -1.27 0.52
N LYS A 155 27.94 -2.35 0.63
CA LYS A 155 27.65 -3.26 -0.49
C LYS A 155 26.65 -2.64 -1.47
N TYR A 156 25.70 -1.86 -0.95
CA TYR A 156 24.66 -1.18 -1.69
C TYR A 156 24.55 0.28 -1.19
N PRO A 157 25.37 1.19 -1.72
CA PRO A 157 25.34 2.60 -1.33
C PRO A 157 23.98 3.25 -1.63
N ARG A 158 23.56 4.16 -0.76
CA ARG A 158 22.29 4.87 -0.94
C ARG A 158 22.42 5.84 -2.12
N LYS A 159 21.46 5.77 -3.05
CA LYS A 159 21.46 6.62 -4.26
C LYS A 159 20.82 7.98 -4.05
N ALA A 160 19.92 8.10 -3.07
CA ALA A 160 19.18 9.31 -2.77
C ALA A 160 18.66 9.28 -1.32
N ALA A 161 18.28 10.45 -0.81
CA ALA A 161 17.55 10.57 0.44
C ALA A 161 16.13 10.02 0.30
N ILE A 162 15.58 9.46 1.38
CA ILE A 162 14.22 8.89 1.42
C ILE A 162 13.14 9.96 1.59
N LEU A 163 13.51 11.20 1.92
CA LEU A 163 12.60 12.29 2.24
C LEU A 163 11.66 12.63 1.07
N ASN A 164 10.36 12.78 1.36
CA ASN A 164 9.29 13.07 0.39
C ASN A 164 9.09 11.99 -0.68
N MET A 165 9.66 10.79 -0.50
CA MET A 165 9.39 9.68 -1.40
C MET A 165 8.00 9.08 -1.12
N PRO A 166 7.32 8.52 -2.13
CA PRO A 166 6.07 7.82 -1.93
C PRO A 166 6.21 6.69 -0.89
N ILE A 167 5.08 6.33 -0.29
CA ILE A 167 5.00 5.28 0.72
C ILE A 167 5.56 3.93 0.24
N ILE A 168 5.30 3.56 -1.02
CA ILE A 168 5.81 2.30 -1.61
C ILE A 168 7.33 2.34 -1.78
N THR A 169 7.88 3.48 -2.20
CA THR A 169 9.34 3.67 -2.29
C THR A 169 9.99 3.64 -0.90
N THR A 170 9.33 4.25 0.09
CA THR A 170 9.77 4.22 1.49
C THR A 170 9.75 2.79 2.03
N LEU A 171 8.67 2.05 1.78
CA LEU A 171 8.57 0.64 2.17
C LEU A 171 9.67 -0.19 1.49
N TYR A 172 9.90 0.00 0.19
CA TYR A 172 10.97 -0.69 -0.53
C TYR A 172 12.33 -0.44 0.14
N TYR A 173 12.62 0.83 0.42
CA TYR A 173 13.84 1.22 1.12
C TYR A 173 13.96 0.53 2.48
N SER A 174 12.90 0.55 3.30
CA SER A 174 12.90 -0.10 4.60
C SER A 174 13.05 -1.62 4.49
N CYS A 175 12.42 -2.28 3.51
CA CYS A 175 12.61 -3.71 3.25
C CYS A 175 14.01 -4.04 2.70
N PHE A 176 14.71 -3.07 2.13
CA PHE A 176 16.06 -3.24 1.63
C PHE A 176 17.08 -3.06 2.77
N TYR A 177 17.03 -1.94 3.49
CA TYR A 177 18.05 -1.58 4.47
C TYR A 177 17.73 -1.97 5.92
N HIS A 178 16.44 -2.03 6.27
CA HIS A 178 15.93 -2.14 7.65
C HIS A 178 14.98 -3.33 7.85
N TYR A 179 15.14 -4.39 7.04
CA TYR A 179 14.23 -5.53 7.06
C TYR A 179 14.26 -6.29 8.39
N GLY A 180 13.08 -6.61 8.92
CA GLY A 180 12.92 -7.29 10.20
C GLY A 180 12.82 -6.34 11.39
N GLU A 181 12.99 -5.04 11.18
CA GLU A 181 12.72 -4.04 12.21
C GLU A 181 11.21 -3.81 12.36
N SER A 182 10.74 -3.58 13.59
CA SER A 182 9.33 -3.44 13.93
C SER A 182 8.65 -2.21 13.30
N GLU A 183 9.43 -1.30 12.71
CA GLU A 183 8.97 0.01 12.25
C GLU A 183 8.42 0.04 10.81
N ILE A 184 8.41 -1.10 10.10
CA ILE A 184 8.04 -1.16 8.67
C ILE A 184 6.51 -1.15 8.45
N ASN A 185 5.72 -1.62 9.41
CA ASN A 185 4.30 -1.96 9.19
C ASN A 185 3.31 -0.82 9.51
N ILE A 186 3.78 0.42 9.58
CA ILE A 186 3.00 1.47 10.23
C ILE A 186 2.16 2.31 9.24
N PHE A 187 2.00 1.83 8.02
CA PHE A 187 1.06 2.42 7.06
C PHE A 187 0.09 1.34 6.60
N GLN A 188 -1.17 1.72 6.39
CA GLN A 188 -2.27 0.82 5.97
C GLN A 188 -2.10 0.33 4.53
N LEU A 189 -0.97 -0.32 4.23
CA LEU A 189 -0.72 -0.98 2.97
C LEU A 189 -1.42 -2.34 2.99
N SER A 190 -1.97 -2.73 1.84
CA SER A 190 -2.51 -4.08 1.70
C SER A 190 -1.39 -5.12 1.84
N ASP A 191 -1.73 -6.31 2.35
CA ASP A 191 -0.80 -7.44 2.43
C ASP A 191 -0.13 -7.70 1.08
N LYS A 192 -0.89 -7.56 -0.03
CA LYS A 192 -0.36 -7.72 -1.39
C LYS A 192 0.70 -6.68 -1.74
N GLN A 193 0.47 -5.40 -1.43
CA GLN A 193 1.45 -4.33 -1.67
C GLN A 193 2.70 -4.53 -0.82
N TYR A 194 2.52 -4.89 0.45
CA TYR A 194 3.64 -5.20 1.34
C TYR A 194 4.47 -6.36 0.80
N LEU A 195 3.82 -7.49 0.51
CA LEU A 195 4.47 -8.71 0.07
C LEU A 195 5.25 -8.50 -1.23
N LEU A 196 4.65 -7.85 -2.23
CA LEU A 196 5.32 -7.59 -3.51
C LEU A 196 6.55 -6.70 -3.33
N THR A 197 6.42 -5.63 -2.54
CA THR A 197 7.50 -4.66 -2.29
C THR A 197 8.65 -5.30 -1.51
N ALA A 198 8.32 -6.05 -0.45
CA ALA A 198 9.28 -6.77 0.37
C ALA A 198 10.01 -7.84 -0.44
N LEU A 199 9.29 -8.67 -1.20
CA LEU A 199 9.89 -9.69 -2.08
C LEU A 199 10.88 -9.06 -3.08
N GLY A 200 10.49 -7.97 -3.74
CA GLY A 200 11.38 -7.27 -4.68
C GLY A 200 12.67 -6.77 -4.01
N ALA A 201 12.56 -6.17 -2.82
CA ALA A 201 13.73 -5.70 -2.08
C ALA A 201 14.63 -6.85 -1.60
N ARG A 202 14.06 -7.91 -1.01
CA ARG A 202 14.82 -9.07 -0.49
C ARG A 202 15.46 -9.87 -1.61
N ALA A 203 14.79 -10.03 -2.74
CA ALA A 203 15.33 -10.69 -3.93
C ALA A 203 16.53 -9.93 -4.51
N LYS A 204 16.46 -8.58 -4.58
CA LYS A 204 17.58 -7.75 -5.05
C LYS A 204 18.84 -7.89 -4.17
N LEU A 205 18.65 -8.14 -2.87
CA LEU A 205 19.73 -8.48 -1.93
C LEU A 205 20.21 -9.93 -2.00
N LYS A 206 19.54 -10.79 -2.77
CA LYS A 206 19.75 -12.25 -2.80
C LYS A 206 19.56 -12.87 -1.40
N ALA A 207 18.69 -12.29 -0.58
CA ALA A 207 18.37 -12.76 0.76
C ALA A 207 17.36 -13.92 0.68
N TRP A 208 17.77 -15.05 0.08
CA TRP A 208 16.87 -16.15 -0.28
C TRP A 208 16.09 -16.72 0.91
N LYS A 209 16.70 -16.76 2.11
CA LYS A 209 16.01 -17.18 3.33
C LYS A 209 14.79 -16.30 3.64
N ASP A 210 14.91 -15.00 3.45
CA ASP A 210 13.81 -14.06 3.69
C ASP A 210 12.75 -14.17 2.60
N VAL A 211 13.17 -14.33 1.35
CA VAL A 211 12.28 -14.58 0.20
C VAL A 211 11.47 -15.85 0.44
N ASP A 212 12.12 -16.96 0.78
CA ASP A 212 11.47 -18.23 1.11
C ASP A 212 10.50 -18.06 2.28
N SER A 213 10.91 -17.34 3.33
CA SER A 213 10.05 -17.06 4.49
C SER A 213 8.79 -16.27 4.10
N LEU A 214 8.91 -15.24 3.25
CA LEU A 214 7.78 -14.45 2.76
C LEU A 214 6.82 -15.31 1.94
N PHE A 215 7.34 -16.17 1.05
CA PHE A 215 6.51 -17.10 0.28
C PHE A 215 5.81 -18.13 1.16
N VAL A 216 6.53 -18.74 2.10
CA VAL A 216 5.97 -19.78 2.99
C VAL A 216 4.87 -19.20 3.87
N THR A 217 5.14 -18.07 4.54
CA THR A 217 4.22 -17.49 5.53
C THR A 217 2.97 -16.87 4.92
N LYS A 218 3.09 -16.20 3.76
CA LYS A 218 1.96 -15.44 3.19
C LYS A 218 1.28 -16.16 2.04
N VAL A 219 2.04 -16.80 1.16
CA VAL A 219 1.47 -17.39 -0.06
C VAL A 219 1.10 -18.84 0.18
N ILE A 220 2.06 -19.67 0.58
CA ILE A 220 1.86 -21.11 0.69
C ILE A 220 0.84 -21.45 1.78
N GLN A 221 0.86 -20.76 2.91
CA GLN A 221 -0.15 -20.97 3.96
C GLN A 221 -1.57 -20.70 3.46
N GLU A 222 -1.81 -19.60 2.74
CA GLU A 222 -3.13 -19.30 2.15
C GLU A 222 -3.57 -20.38 1.17
N TYR A 223 -2.70 -20.83 0.27
CA TYR A 223 -3.01 -21.91 -0.67
C TYR A 223 -3.31 -23.24 0.03
N ILE A 224 -2.53 -23.61 1.05
CA ILE A 224 -2.75 -24.85 1.80
C ILE A 224 -4.09 -24.80 2.52
N CYS A 225 -4.51 -23.65 3.05
CA CYS A 225 -5.81 -23.49 3.69
C CYS A 225 -6.99 -23.78 2.74
N LEU A 226 -6.83 -23.54 1.44
CA LEU A 226 -7.83 -23.80 0.39
C LEU A 226 -7.90 -25.28 -0.05
N VAL A 227 -6.98 -26.14 0.39
CA VAL A 227 -7.01 -27.57 0.04
C VAL A 227 -8.14 -28.25 0.82
N ASP A 228 -9.10 -28.87 0.15
CA ASP A 228 -10.21 -29.55 0.86
C ASP A 228 -9.77 -30.89 1.48
N ASP A 229 -8.93 -31.64 0.77
CA ASP A 229 -8.43 -32.93 1.23
C ASP A 229 -7.52 -32.75 2.45
N THR A 230 -7.92 -33.34 3.58
CA THR A 230 -7.26 -33.12 4.88
C THR A 230 -5.88 -33.75 4.93
N ASP A 231 -5.70 -34.93 4.33
CA ASP A 231 -4.41 -35.62 4.33
C ASP A 231 -3.41 -34.91 3.43
N LEU A 232 -3.83 -34.45 2.25
CA LEU A 232 -3.04 -33.62 1.35
C LEU A 232 -2.69 -32.27 2.00
N LYS A 233 -3.65 -31.61 2.65
CA LYS A 233 -3.43 -30.36 3.41
C LYS A 233 -2.35 -30.55 4.47
N LEU A 234 -2.44 -31.61 5.28
CA LEU A 234 -1.46 -31.92 6.33
C LEU A 234 -0.08 -32.27 5.76
N ASN A 235 -0.03 -33.05 4.67
CA ASN A 235 1.22 -33.40 4.00
C ASN A 235 1.92 -32.17 3.41
N LEU A 236 1.18 -31.27 2.77
CA LEU A 236 1.72 -30.01 2.26
C LEU A 236 2.17 -29.09 3.41
N ALA A 237 1.38 -28.99 4.48
CA ALA A 237 1.74 -28.19 5.66
C ALA A 237 3.02 -28.70 6.32
N MET A 238 3.20 -30.02 6.44
CA MET A 238 4.46 -30.61 6.92
C MET A 238 5.62 -30.33 5.97
N LYS A 239 5.42 -30.53 4.66
CA LYS A 239 6.45 -30.32 3.63
C LYS A 239 6.98 -28.88 3.62
N TYR A 240 6.09 -27.90 3.79
CA TYR A 240 6.44 -26.47 3.79
C TYR A 240 6.58 -25.86 5.20
N LYS A 241 6.60 -26.69 6.25
CA LYS A 241 6.80 -26.27 7.65
C LYS A 241 5.78 -25.24 8.15
N CYS A 242 4.53 -25.34 7.69
CA CYS A 242 3.42 -24.50 8.12
C CYS A 242 2.83 -25.01 9.46
N HIS A 243 3.57 -24.82 10.55
CA HIS A 243 3.23 -25.37 11.88
C HIS A 243 1.86 -24.93 12.39
N ASP A 244 1.46 -23.68 12.16
CA ASP A 244 0.16 -23.16 12.59
C ASP A 244 -1.02 -23.93 11.99
N ILE A 245 -0.92 -24.30 10.70
CA ILE A 245 -1.95 -25.10 10.01
C ILE A 245 -2.04 -26.51 10.61
N ILE A 246 -0.89 -27.12 10.92
CA ILE A 246 -0.83 -28.45 11.53
C ILE A 246 -1.48 -28.43 12.91
N ILE A 247 -1.11 -27.44 13.74
CA ILE A 247 -1.63 -27.30 15.11
C ILE A 247 -3.14 -27.05 15.08
N ASN A 248 -3.61 -26.10 14.26
CA ASN A 248 -5.03 -25.78 14.15
C ASN A 248 -5.86 -26.99 13.69
N ASN A 249 -5.36 -27.76 12.73
CA ASN A 249 -6.05 -28.95 12.25
C ASN A 249 -6.08 -30.07 13.30
N GLN A 250 -4.96 -30.31 14.00
CA GLN A 250 -4.92 -31.30 15.08
C GLN A 250 -5.82 -30.92 16.26
N LEU A 251 -5.88 -29.64 16.62
CA LEU A 251 -6.77 -29.11 17.65
C LEU A 251 -8.24 -29.33 17.27
N LEU A 252 -8.61 -29.02 16.02
CA LEU A 252 -9.97 -29.25 15.50
C LEU A 252 -10.33 -30.74 15.52
N ALA A 253 -9.42 -31.61 15.12
CA ALA A 253 -9.62 -33.06 15.17
C ALA A 253 -9.78 -33.57 16.62
N ALA A 254 -9.03 -33.01 17.57
CA ALA A 254 -9.15 -33.34 18.99
C ALA A 254 -10.49 -32.87 19.57
N ALA A 255 -10.93 -31.65 19.24
CA ALA A 255 -12.23 -31.11 19.63
C ALA A 255 -13.39 -31.95 19.09
N ASN A 256 -13.32 -32.36 17.81
CA ASN A 256 -14.32 -33.24 17.20
C ASN A 256 -14.37 -34.61 17.91
N ARG A 257 -13.22 -35.22 18.23
CA ARG A 257 -13.17 -36.47 19.00
C ARG A 257 -13.79 -36.32 20.39
N ALA A 258 -13.54 -35.20 21.07
CA ALA A 258 -14.13 -34.91 22.38
C ALA A 258 -15.65 -34.73 22.29
N ALA A 259 -16.16 -34.02 21.28
CA ALA A 259 -17.59 -33.84 21.05
C ALA A 259 -18.31 -35.18 20.80
N VAL A 260 -17.76 -36.04 19.94
CA VAL A 260 -18.29 -37.39 19.69
C VAL A 260 -18.31 -38.22 20.98
N ARG A 261 -17.28 -38.10 21.81
CA ARG A 261 -17.22 -38.82 23.10
C ARG A 261 -18.30 -38.32 24.07
N CYS A 262 -18.52 -37.01 24.18
CA CYS A 262 -19.61 -36.46 24.99
C CYS A 262 -20.98 -36.95 24.52
N MET A 263 -21.23 -36.91 23.20
CA MET A 263 -22.49 -37.42 22.61
C MET A 263 -22.67 -38.93 22.85
N SER A 264 -21.58 -39.70 22.91
CA SER A 264 -21.64 -41.14 23.22
C SER A 264 -21.90 -41.43 24.70
N MET A 265 -21.53 -40.53 25.62
CA MET A 265 -21.79 -40.70 27.06
C MET A 265 -23.24 -40.36 27.41
N ASP A 266 -23.88 -39.43 26.68
CA ASP A 266 -25.31 -39.14 26.82
C ASP A 266 -26.22 -40.26 26.28
N ALA A 267 -25.70 -41.14 25.40
CA ALA A 267 -26.44 -42.28 24.86
C ALA A 267 -26.47 -43.52 25.79
N VAL A 268 -25.66 -43.55 26.86
CA VAL A 268 -25.57 -44.70 27.80
C VAL A 268 -26.43 -44.49 29.06
N LEU A 269 -27.05 -43.33 29.23
CA LEU A 269 -27.99 -43.02 30.32
C LEU A 269 -29.44 -42.91 29.82
N ILE A 270 -29.93 -43.95 29.16
CA ILE A 270 -31.37 -44.25 29.18
C ILE A 270 -31.54 -45.51 30.04
N PRO A 271 -31.88 -45.39 31.34
CA PRO A 271 -32.30 -46.55 32.10
C PRO A 271 -33.65 -47.01 31.56
N THR A 272 -33.61 -48.04 30.73
CA THR A 272 -34.71 -48.99 30.58
C THR A 272 -34.95 -49.67 31.93
N THR A 273 -35.75 -49.03 32.78
CA THR A 273 -36.52 -49.69 33.84
C THR A 273 -37.96 -49.25 33.71
N PHE A 274 -38.64 -49.92 32.78
CA PHE A 274 -40.10 -50.01 32.74
C PHE A 274 -40.54 -51.12 33.71
N ALA A 275 -41.71 -50.93 34.32
CA ALA A 275 -42.52 -51.89 35.08
C ALA A 275 -42.03 -52.25 36.50
N VAL A 276 -42.63 -51.66 37.54
CA VAL A 276 -43.80 -52.13 38.32
C VAL A 276 -44.26 -50.85 39.08
N ILE A 277 -45.48 -50.33 38.98
CA ILE A 277 -46.68 -50.71 39.74
C ILE A 277 -47.88 -50.02 39.06
N LEU A 278 -48.84 -50.83 38.60
CA LEU A 278 -50.24 -50.46 38.43
C LEU A 278 -50.99 -50.99 39.66
N GLU A 279 -51.96 -50.19 40.13
CA GLU A 279 -53.10 -50.54 41.01
C GLU A 279 -52.84 -50.91 42.48
N ALA A 280 -53.28 -50.05 43.42
CA ALA A 280 -54.50 -50.27 44.21
C ALA A 280 -54.67 -49.19 45.29
N ASP A 281 -55.93 -48.83 45.55
CA ASP A 281 -56.45 -48.28 46.81
C ASP A 281 -55.98 -49.07 48.05
#